data_AF-A0A9D2IV01-F1
#
_entry.id   AF-A0A9D2IV01-F1
#
_cell.length_a   1.000
_cell.length_b   1.000
_cell.length_c   1.000
_cell.angle_alpha   90.00
_cell.angle_beta   90.00
_cell.angle_gamma   90.00
#
_symmetry.space_group_name_H-M   'P 1'
#
loop_
_entity.id
_entity.type
_entity.pdbx_description
1 polymer ?
#
loop_
_entity_poly.entity_id
_entity_poly.type
_entity_poly.pdbx_seq_one_letter_code
_entity_poly.pdbx_strand_id
1 'polypeptide(L)'
;MAGRKSPLSQRMVMLFAALRFDRDENLADRTYWYMCPFPAQVGARVLAPVGPHDKLQCALIERTVEADACNAPYDVRLIKQIAAPLGARKVVLGGAVCRELGGVLYDEKHYTRLERAIVGNAEDGHEFGITSTLFCDQRPMRELLLAACGARGCVLLTGSRAEEVAAVLLSAAGVSPDRVLADAKRGGADVGELLAEIRACGSVRTWLLQEGLSPEQCDAVIGRLR
;
A
#
# COMPACT_ATOMS: atom_id res chain seq x y z
N MET A 1 -53.82 6.44 19.26
CA MET A 1 -52.38 6.22 19.45
C MET A 1 -52.05 4.80 18.99
N ALA A 2 -51.47 4.66 17.80
CA ALA A 2 -50.94 3.39 17.32
C ALA A 2 -49.48 3.64 16.96
N GLY A 3 -48.57 2.99 17.70
CA GLY A 3 -47.14 3.23 17.62
C GLY A 3 -46.58 2.93 16.24
N ARG A 4 -45.91 3.93 15.65
CA ARG A 4 -45.01 3.72 14.51
C ARG A 4 -43.92 2.76 14.96
N LYS A 5 -43.90 1.55 14.38
CA LYS A 5 -42.73 0.67 14.45
C LYS A 5 -41.57 1.43 13.81
N SER A 6 -40.59 1.80 14.64
CA SER A 6 -39.30 2.30 14.19
C SER A 6 -38.70 1.26 13.22
N PRO A 7 -38.18 1.65 12.04
CA PRO A 7 -37.44 0.72 11.22
C PRO A 7 -36.24 0.25 12.03
N LEU A 8 -36.14 -1.07 12.23
CA LEU A 8 -34.93 -1.72 12.74
C LEU A 8 -33.75 -1.10 11.97
N SER A 9 -32.94 -0.28 12.64
CA SER A 9 -31.69 0.17 12.05
C SER A 9 -30.95 -1.09 11.66
N GLN A 10 -30.71 -1.30 10.37
CA GLN A 10 -29.82 -2.37 9.93
C GLN A 10 -28.53 -2.19 10.72
N ARG A 11 -28.30 -3.05 11.72
CA ARG A 11 -27.08 -2.98 12.52
C ARG A 11 -25.98 -3.38 11.57
N MET A 12 -25.14 -2.42 11.22
CA MET A 12 -24.01 -2.65 10.32
C MET A 12 -23.10 -3.67 11.01
N VAL A 13 -23.09 -4.90 10.50
CA VAL A 13 -22.20 -5.95 10.96
C VAL A 13 -20.81 -5.61 10.43
N MET A 14 -19.84 -5.51 11.34
CA MET A 14 -18.44 -5.23 11.05
C MET A 14 -17.61 -6.49 11.27
N LEU A 15 -16.53 -6.63 10.50
CA LEU A 15 -15.55 -7.69 10.71
C LEU A 15 -14.41 -7.16 11.58
N PHE A 16 -14.01 -7.95 12.57
CA PHE A 16 -12.87 -7.71 13.45
C PHE A 16 -11.90 -8.87 13.33
N ALA A 17 -10.59 -8.58 13.42
CA ALA A 17 -9.57 -9.61 13.42
C ALA A 17 -8.59 -9.43 14.58
N ALA A 18 -8.25 -10.54 15.24
CA ALA A 18 -7.16 -10.59 16.21
C ALA A 18 -5.85 -10.87 15.47
N LEU A 19 -4.90 -9.95 15.59
CA LEU A 19 -3.65 -9.94 14.85
C LEU A 19 -2.48 -10.29 15.77
N ARG A 20 -1.60 -11.19 15.32
CA ARG A 20 -0.30 -11.47 15.94
C ARG A 20 0.83 -10.90 15.10
N PHE A 21 1.62 -10.00 15.68
CA PHE A 21 2.80 -9.38 15.06
C PHE A 21 4.04 -10.22 15.38
N ASP A 22 4.19 -11.34 14.68
CA ASP A 22 5.22 -12.36 14.96
C ASP A 22 6.66 -11.92 14.63
N ARG A 23 6.85 -10.74 14.06
CA ARG A 23 8.16 -10.18 13.66
C ARG A 23 8.63 -9.02 14.53
N ASP A 24 7.82 -8.53 15.46
CA ASP A 24 8.21 -7.49 16.42
C ASP A 24 8.21 -8.11 17.81
N GLU A 25 9.40 -8.31 18.39
CA GLU A 25 9.57 -8.93 19.71
C GLU A 25 8.77 -8.22 20.81
N ASN A 26 8.50 -6.92 20.65
CA ASN A 26 7.71 -6.13 21.61
C ASN A 26 6.20 -6.41 21.55
N LEU A 27 5.75 -7.09 20.49
CA LEU A 27 4.33 -7.34 20.18
C LEU A 27 4.03 -8.83 20.01
N ALA A 28 5.04 -9.67 19.85
CA ALA A 28 4.90 -11.09 19.51
C ALA A 28 4.21 -11.92 20.62
N ASP A 29 4.13 -11.40 21.84
CA ASP A 29 3.60 -12.08 23.03
C ASP A 29 2.06 -12.11 23.12
N ARG A 30 1.37 -11.32 22.30
CA ARG A 30 -0.09 -11.17 22.39
C ARG A 30 -0.77 -10.91 21.04
N THR A 31 -2.08 -11.02 21.05
CA THR A 31 -2.94 -10.66 19.93
C THR A 31 -3.59 -9.30 20.15
N TYR A 32 -3.75 -8.54 19.07
CA TYR A 32 -4.36 -7.21 19.10
C TYR A 32 -5.58 -7.19 18.19
N TRP A 33 -6.69 -6.64 18.66
CA TRP A 33 -7.91 -6.51 17.86
C TRP A 33 -7.83 -5.30 16.93
N TYR A 34 -8.16 -5.54 15.66
CA TYR A 34 -8.32 -4.51 14.64
C TYR A 34 -9.68 -4.66 13.96
N MET A 35 -10.22 -3.54 13.48
CA MET A 35 -11.35 -3.57 12.54
C MET A 35 -10.83 -3.96 11.15
N CYS A 36 -11.48 -4.94 10.52
CA CYS A 36 -11.09 -5.44 9.20
C CYS A 36 -12.13 -5.00 8.15
N PRO A 37 -11.75 -4.14 7.19
CA PRO A 37 -12.70 -3.58 6.22
C PRO A 37 -12.94 -4.46 4.98
N PHE A 38 -12.37 -5.66 4.95
CA PHE A 38 -12.44 -6.58 3.82
C PHE A 38 -12.58 -8.02 4.31
N PRO A 39 -13.13 -8.95 3.49
CA PRO A 39 -13.14 -10.36 3.83
C PRO A 39 -11.73 -10.85 4.15
N ALA A 40 -11.57 -11.51 5.29
CA ALA A 40 -10.27 -11.97 5.76
C ALA A 40 -10.37 -13.35 6.42
N GLN A 41 -9.33 -14.16 6.25
CA GLN A 41 -9.29 -15.54 6.73
C GLN A 41 -8.23 -15.70 7.82
N VAL A 42 -8.53 -16.53 8.82
CA VAL A 42 -7.54 -17.00 9.79
C VAL A 42 -6.36 -17.65 9.06
N GLY A 43 -5.14 -17.33 9.48
CA GLY A 43 -3.89 -17.75 8.84
C GLY A 43 -3.40 -16.83 7.73
N ALA A 44 -4.21 -15.89 7.24
CA ALA A 44 -3.74 -14.89 6.28
C ALA A 44 -2.87 -13.84 6.98
N ARG A 45 -1.92 -13.27 6.22
CA ARG A 45 -1.14 -12.13 6.70
C ARG A 45 -1.76 -10.82 6.20
N VAL A 46 -1.64 -9.78 7.02
CA VAL A 46 -2.17 -8.44 6.77
C VAL A 46 -1.17 -7.38 7.21
N LEU A 47 -1.40 -6.15 6.78
CA LEU A 47 -0.69 -4.96 7.19
C LEU A 47 -1.58 -4.14 8.10
N ALA A 48 -1.07 -3.84 9.29
CA ALA A 48 -1.81 -3.13 10.29
C ALA A 48 -0.94 -2.03 10.92
N PRO A 49 -1.52 -0.85 11.22
CA PRO A 49 -0.80 0.25 11.83
C PRO A 49 -0.49 -0.04 13.31
N VAL A 50 0.77 0.16 13.70
CA VAL A 50 1.28 -0.04 15.06
C VAL A 50 1.78 1.27 15.65
N GLY A 51 1.54 1.46 16.96
CA GLY A 51 2.05 2.60 17.71
C GLY A 51 1.41 3.94 17.33
N PRO A 52 1.83 5.05 17.96
CA PRO A 52 1.19 6.37 17.78
C PRO A 52 1.40 6.99 16.39
N HIS A 53 2.40 6.54 15.63
CA HIS A 53 2.69 7.03 14.28
C HIS A 53 2.12 6.13 13.18
N ASP A 54 1.33 5.11 13.55
CA ASP A 54 0.66 4.19 12.64
C ASP A 54 1.56 3.46 11.63
N LYS A 55 2.84 3.24 11.97
CA LYS A 55 3.76 2.51 11.09
C LYS A 55 3.18 1.13 10.74
N LEU A 56 3.11 0.79 9.46
CA LEU A 56 2.53 -0.48 9.04
C LEU A 56 3.50 -1.63 9.35
N GLN A 57 3.00 -2.63 10.08
CA GLN A 57 3.69 -3.89 10.29
C GLN A 57 2.85 -5.04 9.77
N CYS A 58 3.53 -6.14 9.41
CA CYS A 58 2.85 -7.37 9.05
C CYS A 58 2.39 -8.13 10.29
N ALA A 59 1.15 -8.59 10.27
CA ALA A 59 0.60 -9.49 11.27
C ALA A 59 -0.07 -10.70 10.63
N LEU A 60 -0.13 -11.80 11.38
CA LEU A 60 -0.95 -12.97 11.09
C LEU A 60 -2.35 -12.77 11.70
N ILE A 61 -3.40 -13.06 10.94
CA ILE A 61 -4.76 -13.16 11.48
C ILE A 61 -4.88 -14.47 12.24
N GLU A 62 -5.11 -14.39 13.55
CA GLU A 62 -5.32 -15.57 14.39
C GLU A 62 -6.80 -15.91 14.55
N ARG A 63 -7.65 -14.88 14.60
CA ARG A 63 -9.09 -15.03 14.82
C ARG A 63 -9.84 -13.94 14.08
N THR A 64 -11.07 -14.23 13.67
CA THR A 64 -12.01 -13.25 13.11
C THR A 64 -13.34 -13.31 13.87
N VAL A 65 -14.01 -12.17 14.00
CA VAL A 65 -15.33 -12.03 14.62
C VAL A 65 -16.16 -11.05 13.81
N GLU A 66 -17.37 -11.44 13.45
CA GLU A 66 -18.38 -10.52 12.93
C GLU A 66 -19.28 -10.06 14.07
N ALA A 67 -19.41 -8.75 14.25
CA ALA A 67 -20.22 -8.18 15.32
C ALA A 67 -20.77 -6.80 14.95
N ASP A 68 -21.89 -6.42 15.55
CA ASP A 68 -22.33 -5.02 15.56
C ASP A 68 -21.49 -4.20 16.56
N ALA A 69 -21.65 -2.87 16.56
CA ALA A 69 -20.87 -1.98 17.43
C ALA A 69 -21.03 -2.28 18.93
N CYS A 70 -22.16 -2.85 19.35
CA CYS A 70 -22.44 -3.16 20.76
C CYS A 70 -21.76 -4.45 21.22
N ASN A 71 -21.44 -5.36 20.28
CA ASN A 71 -20.83 -6.66 20.54
C ASN A 71 -19.38 -6.74 20.02
N ALA A 72 -18.79 -5.62 19.62
CA ALA A 72 -17.42 -5.55 19.13
C ALA A 72 -16.41 -5.99 20.20
N PRO A 73 -15.31 -6.68 19.82
CA PRO A 73 -14.29 -7.15 20.78
C PRO A 73 -13.49 -5.99 21.42
N TYR A 74 -13.65 -4.77 20.91
CA TYR A 74 -13.04 -3.56 21.43
C TYR A 74 -13.95 -2.35 21.12
N ASP A 75 -13.76 -1.22 21.80
CA ASP A 75 -14.51 0.01 21.49
C ASP A 75 -14.21 0.46 20.06
N VAL A 76 -15.24 0.47 19.21
CA VAL A 76 -15.15 0.82 17.79
C VAL A 76 -14.63 2.24 17.54
N ARG A 77 -14.70 3.13 18.53
CA ARG A 77 -14.18 4.51 18.44
C ARG A 77 -12.66 4.57 18.65
N LEU A 78 -12.07 3.54 19.23
CA LEU A 78 -10.66 3.50 19.63
C LEU A 78 -9.86 2.44 18.84
N ILE A 79 -10.55 1.45 18.28
CA ILE A 79 -9.91 0.37 17.55
C ILE A 79 -9.30 0.89 16.25
N LYS A 80 -8.07 0.46 15.96
CA LYS A 80 -7.43 0.73 14.68
C LYS A 80 -7.97 -0.18 13.59
N GLN A 81 -7.85 0.25 12.35
CA GLN A 81 -8.29 -0.50 11.19
C GLN A 81 -7.09 -1.18 10.51
N ILE A 82 -7.29 -2.41 10.03
CA ILE A 82 -6.32 -3.09 9.16
C ILE A 82 -6.21 -2.30 7.87
N ALA A 83 -4.98 -2.01 7.44
CA ALA A 83 -4.72 -1.24 6.23
C ALA A 83 -4.99 -2.10 4.98
N ALA A 84 -4.34 -3.26 4.90
CA ALA A 84 -4.43 -4.12 3.70
C ALA A 84 -4.09 -5.59 4.00
N PRO A 85 -4.44 -6.54 3.10
CA PRO A 85 -3.81 -7.86 3.06
C PRO A 85 -2.30 -7.76 2.82
N LEU A 86 -1.51 -8.72 3.32
CA LEU A 86 -0.06 -8.75 3.07
C LEU A 86 0.21 -9.16 1.61
N GLY A 87 0.81 -8.25 0.86
CA GLY A 87 1.21 -8.45 -0.52
C GLY A 87 0.38 -7.60 -1.46
N ALA A 88 1.01 -6.54 -1.97
CA ALA A 88 0.74 -5.83 -3.21
C ALA A 88 -0.54 -6.32 -3.92
N ARG A 89 -1.68 -5.72 -3.57
CA ARG A 89 -3.00 -6.20 -3.98
C ARG A 89 -3.02 -6.32 -5.50
N LYS A 90 -3.25 -7.53 -6.01
CA LYS A 90 -3.73 -7.69 -7.38
C LYS A 90 -5.14 -7.14 -7.41
N VAL A 91 -5.35 -6.08 -8.17
CA VAL A 91 -6.65 -5.45 -8.40
C VAL A 91 -6.98 -5.60 -9.87
N VAL A 92 -8.21 -5.94 -10.20
CA VAL A 92 -8.66 -6.01 -11.59
C VAL A 92 -9.32 -4.68 -11.92
N LEU A 93 -8.68 -3.87 -12.77
CA LEU A 93 -9.17 -2.56 -13.22
C LEU A 93 -9.51 -2.65 -14.71
N GLY A 94 -10.77 -2.45 -15.09
CA GLY A 94 -11.18 -2.49 -16.51
C GLY A 94 -10.81 -3.81 -17.22
N GLY A 95 -10.77 -4.94 -16.49
CA GLY A 95 -10.34 -6.24 -17.03
C GLY A 95 -8.83 -6.50 -17.02
N ALA A 96 -8.00 -5.50 -16.70
CA ALA A 96 -6.57 -5.65 -16.56
C ALA A 96 -6.17 -6.01 -15.12
N VAL A 97 -5.19 -6.91 -14.97
CA VAL A 97 -4.60 -7.21 -13.66
C VAL A 97 -3.56 -6.15 -13.34
N CYS A 98 -3.90 -5.30 -12.38
CA CYS A 98 -3.04 -4.26 -11.83
C CYS A 98 -2.55 -4.65 -10.44
N ARG A 99 -1.54 -3.94 -9.92
CA ARG A 99 -0.90 -4.22 -8.65
C ARG A 99 -0.72 -2.95 -7.83
N GLU A 100 -1.14 -2.98 -6.58
CA GLU A 100 -0.87 -1.91 -5.61
C GLU A 100 0.58 -1.98 -5.12
N LEU A 101 1.26 -0.83 -5.01
CA LEU A 101 2.65 -0.75 -4.52
C LEU A 101 2.74 -0.67 -2.99
N GLY A 102 1.60 -0.53 -2.31
CA GLY A 102 1.49 -0.59 -0.86
C GLY A 102 1.85 -1.97 -0.32
N GLY A 103 2.48 -2.00 0.86
CA GLY A 103 2.73 -3.24 1.56
C GLY A 103 3.99 -4.01 1.17
N VAL A 104 5.01 -3.29 0.71
CA VAL A 104 6.34 -3.85 0.44
C VAL A 104 7.23 -3.62 1.66
N LEU A 105 7.95 -4.65 2.10
CA LEU A 105 8.85 -4.55 3.25
C LEU A 105 10.05 -3.66 2.91
N TYR A 106 10.32 -2.61 3.70
CA TYR A 106 11.46 -1.71 3.48
C TYR A 106 12.51 -1.73 4.61
N ASP A 107 12.20 -2.34 5.76
CA ASP A 107 13.19 -2.67 6.80
C ASP A 107 12.82 -4.01 7.47
N GLU A 108 13.39 -4.33 8.64
CA GLU A 108 13.15 -5.63 9.31
C GLU A 108 11.67 -5.89 9.66
N LYS A 109 10.85 -4.84 9.84
CA LYS A 109 9.46 -5.00 10.30
C LYS A 109 8.42 -4.05 9.71
N HIS A 110 8.82 -3.02 8.98
CA HIS A 110 7.92 -1.99 8.45
C HIS A 110 7.69 -2.12 6.93
N TYR A 111 6.49 -1.71 6.53
CA TYR A 111 5.98 -1.85 5.16
C TYR A 111 5.57 -0.52 4.53
N THR A 112 5.76 -0.39 3.22
CA THR A 112 5.45 0.82 2.45
C THR A 112 3.96 1.17 2.52
N ARG A 113 3.65 2.47 2.54
CA ARG A 113 2.28 3.03 2.47
C ARG A 113 1.93 3.56 1.07
N LEU A 114 2.43 2.89 0.04
CA LEU A 114 2.21 3.27 -1.36
C LEU A 114 0.84 2.83 -1.90
N GLU A 115 -0.20 2.82 -1.06
CA GLU A 115 -1.59 2.55 -1.49
C GLU A 115 -2.10 3.58 -2.52
N ARG A 116 -1.33 4.66 -2.71
CA ARG A 116 -1.57 5.72 -3.69
C ARG A 116 -0.99 5.43 -5.07
N ALA A 117 -0.30 4.32 -5.27
CA ALA A 117 0.26 3.95 -6.56
C ALA A 117 -0.16 2.53 -6.93
N ILE A 118 -0.83 2.41 -8.07
CA ILE A 118 -1.22 1.16 -8.70
C ILE A 118 -0.49 1.08 -10.04
N VAL A 119 0.12 -0.06 -10.34
CA VAL A 119 0.83 -0.32 -11.59
C VAL A 119 0.07 -1.37 -12.42
N GLY A 120 -0.15 -1.10 -13.70
CA GLY A 120 -0.70 -2.06 -14.65
C GLY A 120 -1.38 -1.42 -15.86
N ASN A 121 -1.66 -2.24 -16.88
CA ASN A 121 -2.20 -1.79 -18.16
C ASN A 121 -3.73 -1.71 -18.16
N ALA A 122 -4.30 -0.85 -17.32
CA ALA A 122 -5.73 -0.53 -17.36
C ALA A 122 -5.99 0.75 -18.17
N GLU A 123 -7.14 0.78 -18.86
CA GLU A 123 -7.57 1.92 -19.69
C GLU A 123 -8.18 3.06 -18.85
N ASP A 124 -8.87 2.71 -17.74
CA ASP A 124 -9.43 3.64 -16.75
C ASP A 124 -9.51 2.93 -15.38
N GLY A 125 -9.46 3.69 -14.29
CA GLY A 125 -9.55 3.21 -12.91
C GLY A 125 -10.40 4.08 -11.99
N HIS A 126 -11.15 5.07 -12.50
CA HIS A 126 -11.92 6.00 -11.67
C HIS A 126 -12.86 5.30 -10.68
N GLU A 127 -13.48 4.19 -11.10
CA GLU A 127 -14.38 3.37 -10.25
C GLU A 127 -13.69 2.75 -9.02
N PHE A 128 -12.36 2.70 -9.02
CA PHE A 128 -11.53 2.12 -7.94
C PHE A 128 -10.86 3.20 -7.07
N GLY A 129 -11.33 4.44 -7.16
CA GLY A 129 -10.74 5.57 -6.43
C GLY A 129 -9.41 6.04 -7.02
N ILE A 130 -9.06 5.64 -8.25
CA ILE A 130 -8.00 6.28 -9.01
C ILE A 130 -8.43 7.73 -9.30
N THR A 131 -7.66 8.67 -8.78
CA THR A 131 -7.87 10.10 -9.00
C THR A 131 -7.11 10.63 -10.22
N SER A 132 -6.13 9.88 -10.70
CA SER A 132 -5.30 10.27 -11.85
C SER A 132 -4.61 9.08 -12.50
N THR A 133 -4.56 9.07 -13.84
CA THR A 133 -3.82 8.08 -14.63
C THR A 133 -2.58 8.73 -15.25
N LEU A 134 -1.42 8.07 -15.10
CA LEU A 134 -0.15 8.47 -15.67
C LEU A 134 0.27 7.47 -16.74
N PHE A 135 0.29 7.91 -17.99
CA PHE A 135 0.82 7.15 -19.13
C PHE A 135 2.34 7.29 -19.15
N CYS A 136 3.04 6.28 -18.62
CA CYS A 136 4.48 6.29 -18.35
C CYS A 136 5.34 6.37 -19.63
N ASP A 137 4.78 6.01 -20.78
CA ASP A 137 5.48 6.08 -22.07
C ASP A 137 5.51 7.50 -22.66
N GLN A 138 4.70 8.44 -22.14
CA GLN A 138 4.51 9.77 -22.72
C GLN A 138 5.29 10.89 -22.00
N ARG A 139 5.95 10.58 -20.89
CA ARG A 139 6.58 11.60 -20.03
C ARG A 139 7.97 11.16 -19.55
N PRO A 140 8.89 12.10 -19.30
CA PRO A 140 10.17 11.78 -18.67
C PRO A 140 9.95 11.30 -17.23
N MET A 141 10.90 10.50 -16.72
CA MET A 141 10.82 9.88 -15.39
C MET A 141 10.56 10.92 -14.29
N ARG A 142 11.29 12.04 -14.29
CA ARG A 142 11.12 13.11 -13.31
C ARG A 142 9.68 13.63 -13.19
N GLU A 143 8.97 13.77 -14.32
CA GLU A 143 7.60 14.28 -14.33
C GLU A 143 6.62 13.25 -13.80
N LEU A 144 6.86 11.97 -14.10
CA LEU A 144 6.07 10.85 -13.59
C LEU A 144 6.20 10.73 -12.07
N LEU A 145 7.41 10.82 -11.54
CA LEU A 145 7.67 10.76 -10.09
C LEU A 145 7.02 11.94 -9.36
N LEU A 146 7.20 13.16 -9.88
CA LEU A 146 6.58 14.36 -9.29
C LEU A 146 5.05 14.30 -9.35
N ALA A 147 4.47 13.82 -10.46
CA ALA A 147 3.04 13.66 -10.58
C ALA A 147 2.50 12.58 -9.63
N ALA A 148 3.16 11.42 -9.55
CA ALA A 148 2.76 10.32 -8.67
C ALA A 148 2.82 10.75 -7.19
N CYS A 149 3.90 11.42 -6.78
CA CYS A 149 4.03 11.94 -5.42
C CYS A 149 3.12 13.15 -5.18
N GLY A 150 2.86 14.00 -6.18
CA GLY A 150 2.01 15.19 -6.05
C GLY A 150 0.51 14.90 -5.99
N ALA A 151 0.07 13.73 -6.48
CA ALA A 151 -1.34 13.40 -6.61
C ALA A 151 -2.09 13.42 -5.27
N ARG A 152 -3.30 14.00 -5.30
CA ARG A 152 -4.27 13.98 -4.20
C ARG A 152 -5.23 12.80 -4.35
N GLY A 153 -4.70 11.59 -4.21
CA GLY A 153 -5.50 10.36 -4.23
C GLY A 153 -4.66 9.17 -4.68
N CYS A 154 -5.29 8.19 -5.32
CA CYS A 154 -4.62 7.03 -5.91
C CYS A 154 -4.27 7.30 -7.38
N VAL A 155 -3.11 6.83 -7.80
CA VAL A 155 -2.54 7.04 -9.13
C VAL A 155 -2.39 5.70 -9.82
N LEU A 156 -2.89 5.60 -11.05
CA LEU A 156 -2.61 4.49 -11.94
C LEU A 156 -1.38 4.83 -12.79
N LEU A 157 -0.35 3.99 -12.71
CA LEU A 157 0.82 3.97 -13.59
C LEU A 157 0.56 2.92 -14.68
N THR A 158 0.48 3.36 -15.93
CA THR A 158 0.17 2.49 -17.08
C THR A 158 1.15 2.72 -18.24
N GLY A 159 1.30 1.73 -19.10
CA GLY A 159 2.27 1.74 -20.21
C GLY A 159 3.49 0.86 -19.95
N SER A 160 4.33 0.72 -20.98
CA SER A 160 5.48 -0.21 -20.97
C SER A 160 6.51 0.12 -19.89
N ARG A 161 6.64 1.40 -19.53
CA ARG A 161 7.56 1.89 -18.49
C ARG A 161 6.97 1.96 -17.09
N ALA A 162 5.73 1.51 -16.88
CA ALA A 162 5.05 1.66 -15.60
C ALA A 162 5.77 0.93 -14.45
N GLU A 163 6.36 -0.24 -14.74
CA GLU A 163 7.13 -1.01 -13.76
C GLU A 163 8.50 -0.38 -13.45
N GLU A 164 9.11 0.35 -14.38
CA GLU A 164 10.32 1.16 -14.11
C GLU A 164 10.01 2.27 -13.10
N VAL A 165 8.91 3.00 -13.32
CA VAL A 165 8.46 4.06 -12.39
C VAL A 165 8.15 3.48 -11.02
N ALA A 166 7.45 2.34 -10.98
CA ALA A 166 7.17 1.62 -9.75
C ALA A 166 8.46 1.20 -9.01
N ALA A 167 9.47 0.73 -9.74
CA ALA A 167 10.76 0.36 -9.18
C ALA A 167 11.47 1.55 -8.52
N VAL A 168 11.49 2.72 -9.19
CA VAL A 168 12.08 3.94 -8.62
C VAL A 168 11.33 4.38 -7.35
N LEU A 169 9.99 4.35 -7.37
CA LEU A 169 9.17 4.70 -6.19
C LEU A 169 9.45 3.77 -5.01
N LEU A 170 9.57 2.47 -5.25
CA LEU A 170 9.91 1.49 -4.21
C LEU A 170 11.33 1.71 -3.68
N SER A 171 12.31 1.95 -4.56
CA SER A 171 13.68 2.29 -4.16
C SER A 171 13.74 3.58 -3.34
N ALA A 172 12.98 4.61 -3.71
CA ALA A 172 12.87 5.86 -2.96
C ALA A 172 12.23 5.67 -1.57
N ALA A 173 11.25 4.75 -1.47
CA ALA A 173 10.67 4.32 -0.20
C ALA A 173 11.66 3.53 0.69
N GLY A 174 12.82 3.13 0.16
CA GLY A 174 13.85 2.37 0.88
C GLY A 174 13.74 0.86 0.73
N VAL A 175 12.90 0.37 -0.18
CA VAL A 175 12.80 -1.07 -0.47
C VAL A 175 14.12 -1.57 -1.07
N SER A 176 14.58 -2.74 -0.60
CA SER A 176 15.84 -3.33 -1.08
C SER A 176 15.78 -3.67 -2.57
N PRO A 177 16.90 -3.54 -3.33
CA PRO A 177 16.92 -3.85 -4.76
C PRO A 177 16.41 -5.26 -5.10
N ASP A 178 16.77 -6.27 -4.30
CA ASP A 178 16.31 -7.65 -4.50
C ASP A 178 14.79 -7.76 -4.39
N ARG A 179 14.19 -6.99 -3.47
CA ARG A 179 12.74 -6.97 -3.30
C ARG A 179 12.05 -6.23 -4.41
N VAL A 180 12.59 -5.08 -4.85
CA VAL A 180 12.07 -4.34 -6.01
C VAL A 180 12.09 -5.23 -7.26
N LEU A 181 13.19 -5.94 -7.50
CA LEU A 181 13.32 -6.87 -8.63
C LEU A 181 12.30 -8.01 -8.54
N ALA A 182 12.12 -8.60 -7.35
CA ALA A 182 11.13 -9.66 -7.15
C ALA A 182 9.70 -9.18 -7.38
N ASP A 183 9.37 -7.95 -6.98
CA ASP A 183 8.04 -7.37 -7.17
C ASP A 183 7.79 -6.97 -8.64
N ALA A 184 8.79 -6.42 -9.35
CA ALA A 184 8.70 -6.15 -10.79
C ALA A 184 8.51 -7.42 -11.63
N LYS A 185 9.22 -8.51 -11.29
CA LYS A 185 9.04 -9.83 -11.94
C LYS A 185 7.62 -10.38 -11.81
N ARG A 186 6.91 -10.07 -10.72
CA ARG A 186 5.49 -10.45 -10.58
C ARG A 186 4.57 -9.68 -11.52
N GLY A 187 4.98 -8.48 -11.94
CA GLY A 187 4.34 -7.69 -12.98
C GLY A 187 4.79 -8.06 -14.40
N GLY A 188 5.71 -9.01 -14.56
CA GLY A 188 6.23 -9.43 -15.85
C GLY A 188 7.29 -8.50 -16.45
N ALA A 189 7.87 -7.59 -15.65
CA ALA A 189 8.91 -6.68 -16.09
C ALA A 189 10.30 -7.07 -15.57
N ASP A 190 11.33 -6.71 -16.33
CA ASP A 190 12.73 -6.75 -15.90
C ASP A 190 13.22 -5.31 -15.69
N VAL A 191 13.61 -4.99 -14.46
CA VAL A 191 14.12 -3.67 -14.04
C VAL A 191 15.57 -3.77 -13.56
N GLY A 192 16.26 -4.87 -13.86
CA GLY A 192 17.62 -5.14 -13.36
C GLY A 192 18.64 -4.08 -13.76
N GLU A 193 18.58 -3.61 -15.00
CA GLU A 193 19.48 -2.56 -15.52
C GLU A 193 19.26 -1.23 -14.78
N LEU A 194 18.01 -0.78 -14.66
CA LEU A 194 17.63 0.41 -13.89
C LEU A 194 18.10 0.34 -12.43
N LEU A 195 17.94 -0.81 -11.77
CA LEU A 195 18.42 -0.99 -10.39
C LEU A 195 19.95 -0.97 -10.30
N ALA A 196 20.64 -1.48 -11.31
CA ALA A 196 22.11 -1.40 -11.39
C ALA A 196 22.58 0.05 -11.57
N GLU A 197 21.88 0.85 -12.38
CA GLU A 197 22.15 2.29 -12.53
C GLU A 197 21.95 3.04 -11.21
N ILE A 198 20.81 2.86 -10.55
CA ILE A 198 20.53 3.50 -9.24
C ILE A 198 21.62 3.13 -8.22
N ARG A 199 22.07 1.88 -8.22
CA ARG A 199 23.14 1.40 -7.35
C ARG A 199 24.49 2.03 -7.71
N ALA A 200 24.80 2.19 -8.99
CA ALA A 200 26.04 2.82 -9.45
C ALA A 200 26.15 4.29 -9.00
N CYS A 201 25.03 5.00 -8.85
CA CYS A 201 24.97 6.36 -8.30
C CYS A 201 25.19 6.42 -6.77
N GLY A 202 25.28 5.28 -6.09
CA GLY A 202 25.49 5.16 -4.64
C GLY A 202 24.24 5.43 -3.78
N SER A 203 23.26 6.16 -4.30
CA SER A 203 21.95 6.33 -3.65
C SER A 203 20.86 6.68 -4.65
N VAL A 204 19.61 6.32 -4.32
CA VAL A 204 18.44 6.76 -5.10
C VAL A 204 18.33 8.28 -5.17
N ARG A 205 18.72 9.00 -4.12
CA ARG A 205 18.74 10.48 -4.11
C ARG A 205 19.72 11.02 -5.14
N THR A 206 20.91 10.45 -5.24
CA THR A 206 21.92 10.83 -6.24
C THR A 206 21.41 10.57 -7.65
N TRP A 207 20.78 9.41 -7.87
CA TRP A 207 20.20 9.06 -9.16
C TRP A 207 19.07 10.04 -9.55
N LEU A 208 18.17 10.40 -8.62
CA LEU A 208 17.12 11.40 -8.86
C LEU A 208 17.67 12.78 -9.25
N LEU A 209 18.80 13.20 -8.66
CA LEU A 209 19.47 14.45 -9.06
C LEU A 209 20.01 14.36 -10.50
N GLN A 210 20.53 13.20 -10.91
CA GLN A 210 21.00 12.97 -12.28
C GLN A 210 19.84 12.94 -13.30
N GLU A 211 18.67 12.44 -12.89
CA GLU A 211 17.41 12.55 -13.64
C GLU A 211 16.86 13.99 -13.73
N GLY A 212 17.54 14.96 -13.10
CA GLY A 212 17.24 16.38 -13.18
C GLY A 212 16.19 16.87 -12.19
N LEU A 213 15.94 16.14 -11.09
CA LEU A 213 15.18 16.67 -9.96
C LEU A 213 16.04 17.66 -9.17
N SER A 214 15.44 18.73 -8.65
CA SER A 214 16.10 19.60 -7.67
C SER A 214 16.25 18.90 -6.31
N PRO A 215 17.15 19.37 -5.43
CA PRO A 215 17.27 18.84 -4.06
C PRO A 215 15.92 18.79 -3.31
N GLU A 216 15.11 19.85 -3.42
CA GLU A 216 13.80 19.96 -2.77
C GLU A 216 12.80 18.95 -3.34
N GLN A 217 12.86 18.71 -4.65
CA GLN A 217 12.03 17.72 -5.31
C GLN A 217 12.40 16.30 -4.90
N CYS A 218 13.69 15.98 -4.79
CA CYS A 218 14.16 14.71 -4.27
C CYS A 218 13.65 14.45 -2.85
N ASP A 219 13.75 15.46 -1.99
CA ASP A 219 13.32 15.36 -0.60
C ASP A 219 11.78 15.23 -0.49
N ALA A 220 11.03 15.92 -1.36
CA ALA A 220 9.58 15.78 -1.46
C ALA A 220 9.14 14.38 -1.92
N VAL A 221 9.84 13.80 -2.91
CA VAL A 221 9.59 12.42 -3.37
C VAL A 221 9.90 11.45 -2.24
N ILE A 222 11.11 11.45 -1.69
CA ILE A 222 11.53 10.48 -0.67
C ILE A 222 10.70 10.62 0.61
N GLY A 223 10.48 11.85 1.09
CA GLY A 223 9.77 12.13 2.33
C GLY A 223 8.28 11.80 2.28
N ARG A 224 7.69 11.65 1.10
CA ARG A 224 6.29 11.21 0.96
C ARG A 224 6.14 9.69 0.98
N LEU A 225 7.22 8.96 0.69
CA LEU A 225 7.22 7.51 0.52
C LEU A 225 7.71 6.77 1.79
N ARG A 226 8.22 7.52 2.78
CA ARG A 226 8.69 7.06 4.10
C ARG A 226 7.82 7.63 5.22
#